data_AF-A0A7C3H7P0-F1
#
_entry.id   AF-A0A7C3H7P0-F1
#
_cell.length_a   1.000
_cell.length_b   1.000
_cell.length_c   1.000
_cell.angle_alpha   90.00
_cell.angle_beta   90.00
_cell.angle_gamma   90.00
#
_symmetry.space_group_name_H-M   'P 1'
#
loop_
_entity.id
_entity.type
_entity.pdbx_description
1 polymer ?
#
loop_
_entity_poly.entity_id
_entity_poly.type
_entity_poly.pdbx_seq_one_letter_code
_entity_poly.pdbx_strand_id
1 'polypeptide(L)'
;MADLSVEQQAEKLRSQIEYHNYRYYVLDDPEIPDAEYDRLMRELETLEKAHPEIVTATSPTQRVGARPLKGFAEVRHEIPMLSLSNCFTEEELIAFDRRVHERLEISTPIEYVAEPKLDGLAVSLLYEHGELVRAATRGDGYTGEDVTQNVRTIESIPLRLLGDDLPGRLEVRGEVYMPLEGFRKLNAEAERKQEKTFANPRNAAAGSLRQLDPRITAQRPLAMYCYALGLVEGAELADTHYDQLMQLRDWGLRVSSEIRRVEGVSGCLDYYRDMGQRRDKLPFEIDGVVYKVNSIAMQKTLGFVSRAPRWAIAHKFPAHEEMTRV
;
A
#
# COMPACT_ATOMS: atom_id res chain seq x y z
N MET A 1 31.67 6.18 28.84
CA MET A 1 30.87 6.06 27.62
C MET A 1 30.70 7.48 27.11
N ALA A 2 31.15 7.78 25.88
CA ALA A 2 31.02 9.13 25.34
C ALA A 2 29.53 9.50 25.26
N ASP A 3 29.18 10.71 25.71
CA ASP A 3 27.82 11.24 25.53
C ASP A 3 27.53 11.31 24.03
N LEU A 4 26.40 10.76 23.59
CA LEU A 4 25.96 10.85 22.20
C LEU A 4 25.75 12.33 21.84
N SER A 5 26.15 12.74 20.64
CA SER A 5 25.79 14.07 20.13
C SER A 5 24.26 14.20 20.02
N VAL A 6 23.76 15.43 19.98
CA VAL A 6 22.32 15.70 19.84
C VAL A 6 21.76 15.04 18.58
N GLU A 7 22.51 15.07 17.48
CA GLU A 7 22.14 14.42 16.22
C GLU A 7 22.04 12.89 16.39
N GLN A 8 23.00 12.29 17.10
CA GLN A 8 23.00 10.85 17.37
C GLN A 8 21.85 10.43 18.30
N GLN A 9 21.49 11.29 19.27
CA GLN A 9 20.33 11.06 20.14
C GLN A 9 19.03 11.12 19.34
N ALA A 10 18.86 12.14 18.49
CA ALA A 10 17.69 12.26 17.62
C ALA A 10 17.57 11.07 16.66
N GLU A 11 18.67 10.65 16.04
CA GLU A 11 18.67 9.52 15.13
C GLU A 11 18.32 8.20 15.83
N LYS A 12 18.78 8.01 17.07
CA LYS A 12 18.39 6.87 17.90
C LYS A 12 16.89 6.88 18.19
N LEU A 13 16.34 8.03 18.60
CA LEU A 13 14.90 8.17 18.88
C LEU A 13 14.07 7.90 17.62
N ARG A 14 14.44 8.49 16.48
CA ARG A 14 13.80 8.23 15.17
C ARG A 14 13.80 6.75 14.83
N SER A 15 14.95 6.09 14.97
CA SER A 15 15.09 4.66 14.69
C SER A 15 14.21 3.80 15.60
N GLN A 16 14.14 4.13 16.90
CA GLN A 16 13.27 3.42 17.84
C GLN A 16 11.79 3.62 17.52
N ILE A 17 11.38 4.85 17.21
CA ILE A 17 10.01 5.19 16.85
C ILE A 17 9.60 4.47 15.56
N GLU A 18 10.43 4.47 14.52
CA GLU A 18 10.12 3.77 13.27
C GLU A 18 10.06 2.24 13.44
N TYR A 19 10.95 1.67 14.28
CA TYR A 19 10.84 0.25 14.65
C TYR A 19 9.50 -0.07 15.34
N HIS A 20 9.07 0.77 16.29
CA HIS A 20 7.78 0.55 16.97
C HIS A 20 6.58 0.83 16.07
N ASN A 21 6.66 1.79 15.14
CA ASN A 21 5.66 1.98 14.09
C ASN A 21 5.52 0.74 13.22
N TYR A 22 6.63 0.13 12.84
CA TYR A 22 6.61 -1.12 12.09
C TYR A 22 5.92 -2.25 12.87
N ARG A 23 6.29 -2.46 14.13
CA ARG A 23 5.64 -3.46 14.99
C ARG A 23 4.13 -3.24 15.11
N TYR A 24 3.71 -1.99 15.30
CA TYR A 24 2.31 -1.63 15.49
C TYR A 24 1.51 -1.68 14.18
N TYR A 25 1.92 -0.93 13.16
CA TYR A 25 1.10 -0.69 11.96
C TYR A 25 1.30 -1.72 10.85
N VAL A 26 2.42 -2.45 10.86
CA VAL A 26 2.77 -3.40 9.79
C VAL A 26 2.63 -4.84 10.26
N LEU A 27 3.20 -5.16 11.43
CA LEU A 27 3.19 -6.51 11.96
C LEU A 27 1.97 -6.82 12.84
N ASP A 28 1.25 -5.81 13.32
CA ASP A 28 0.14 -5.96 14.26
C ASP A 28 0.57 -6.70 15.55
N ASP A 29 1.80 -6.45 15.99
CA ASP A 29 2.45 -7.10 17.14
C ASP A 29 3.32 -6.09 17.93
N PRO A 30 2.68 -5.12 18.62
CA PRO A 30 3.39 -4.07 19.36
C PRO A 30 4.12 -4.62 20.58
N GLU A 31 5.38 -4.18 20.78
CA GLU A 31 6.22 -4.61 21.91
C GLU A 31 6.16 -3.67 23.12
N ILE A 32 5.73 -2.42 22.90
CA ILE A 32 5.63 -1.40 23.95
C ILE A 32 4.20 -0.85 24.03
N PRO A 33 3.74 -0.44 25.22
CA PRO A 33 2.47 0.26 25.35
C PRO A 33 2.50 1.64 24.69
N ASP A 34 1.33 2.13 24.27
CA ASP A 34 1.15 3.46 23.66
C ASP A 34 1.77 4.59 24.52
N ALA A 35 1.71 4.48 25.84
CA ALA A 35 2.29 5.47 26.75
C ALA A 35 3.83 5.58 26.66
N GLU A 36 4.53 4.48 26.38
CA GLU A 36 5.98 4.48 26.17
C GLU A 36 6.34 4.99 24.76
N TYR A 37 5.53 4.67 23.75
CA TYR A 37 5.66 5.25 22.41
C TYR A 37 5.50 6.78 22.45
N ASP A 38 4.46 7.27 23.12
CA ASP A 38 4.21 8.69 23.34
C ASP A 38 5.39 9.39 24.02
N ARG A 39 6.06 8.69 24.93
CA ARG A 39 7.25 9.22 25.61
C ARG A 39 8.42 9.40 24.64
N LEU A 40 8.68 8.43 23.78
CA LEU A 40 9.72 8.52 22.74
C LEU A 40 9.43 9.69 21.78
N MET A 41 8.18 9.81 21.33
CA MET A 41 7.75 10.91 20.46
C MET A 41 7.94 12.28 21.12
N ARG A 42 7.49 12.45 22.38
CA ARG A 42 7.66 13.71 23.11
C ARG A 42 9.13 14.08 23.33
N GLU A 43 9.98 13.08 23.54
CA GLU A 43 11.42 13.28 23.69
C GLU A 43 12.04 13.81 22.39
N LEU A 44 11.70 13.18 21.25
CA LEU A 44 12.14 13.63 19.94
C LEU A 44 11.63 15.04 19.61
N GLU A 45 10.34 15.32 19.86
CA GLU A 45 9.75 16.64 19.66
C GLU A 45 10.44 17.72 20.49
N THR A 46 10.76 17.42 21.74
CA THR A 46 11.46 18.34 22.65
C THR A 46 12.87 18.63 22.12
N LEU A 47 13.57 17.59 21.69
CA LEU A 47 14.93 17.71 21.15
C LEU A 47 14.95 18.54 19.86
N GLU A 48 14.07 18.24 18.91
CA GLU A 48 13.94 18.95 17.63
C GLU A 48 13.48 20.40 17.81
N LYS A 49 12.65 20.68 18.82
CA LYS A 49 12.27 22.05 19.16
C LYS A 49 13.45 22.86 19.74
N ALA A 50 14.31 22.22 20.52
CA ALA A 50 15.50 22.85 21.08
C ALA A 50 16.61 23.03 20.03
N HIS A 51 16.66 22.16 19.03
CA HIS A 51 17.68 22.09 17.99
C HIS A 51 17.05 22.02 16.59
N PRO A 52 16.46 23.11 16.05
CA PRO A 52 15.78 23.09 14.77
C PRO A 52 16.66 22.65 13.58
N GLU A 53 17.98 22.79 13.69
CA GLU A 53 18.98 22.38 12.71
C GLU A 53 19.04 20.88 12.46
N ILE A 54 18.55 20.05 13.40
CA ILE A 54 18.59 18.58 13.27
C ILE A 54 17.32 18.01 12.64
N VAL A 55 16.28 18.82 12.44
CA VAL A 55 14.98 18.37 11.91
C VAL A 55 15.14 17.92 10.45
N THR A 56 14.71 16.69 10.17
CA THR A 56 14.70 16.12 8.81
C THR A 56 13.28 16.01 8.28
N ALA A 57 13.09 16.08 6.96
CA ALA A 57 11.77 15.96 6.34
C ALA A 57 11.10 14.59 6.57
N THR A 58 11.90 13.58 6.92
CA THR A 58 11.49 12.20 7.20
C THR A 58 11.34 11.90 8.68
N SER A 59 11.57 12.88 9.57
CA SER A 59 11.37 12.68 11.00
C SER A 59 9.89 12.35 11.31
N PRO A 60 9.60 11.41 12.23
CA PRO A 60 8.23 11.07 12.63
C PRO A 60 7.37 12.26 13.07
N THR A 61 8.00 13.32 13.59
CA THR A 61 7.33 14.58 14.01
C THR A 61 6.80 15.40 12.84
N GLN A 62 7.29 15.14 11.61
CA GLN A 62 6.94 15.90 10.41
C GLN A 62 5.79 15.28 9.60
N ARG A 63 5.13 14.24 10.13
CA ARG A 63 3.96 13.61 9.47
C ARG A 63 2.81 14.57 9.25
N VAL A 64 2.57 15.48 10.20
CA VAL A 64 1.49 16.48 10.16
C VAL A 64 2.07 17.87 10.37
N GLY A 65 1.75 18.83 9.51
CA GLY A 65 2.25 20.20 9.67
C GLY A 65 2.44 20.99 8.39
N ALA A 66 2.31 20.35 7.23
CA ALA A 66 2.37 21.05 5.96
C ALA A 66 1.21 22.05 5.78
N ARG A 67 1.51 23.18 5.15
CA ARG A 67 0.51 24.19 4.82
C ARG A 67 -0.48 23.62 3.78
N PRO A 68 -1.75 24.06 3.81
CA PRO A 68 -2.70 23.70 2.77
C PRO A 68 -2.15 23.99 1.37
N LEU A 69 -2.29 23.02 0.49
CA LEU A 69 -1.92 23.12 -0.92
C LEU A 69 -2.91 24.03 -1.66
N LYS A 70 -2.43 24.72 -2.70
CA LYS A 70 -3.32 25.48 -3.62
C LYS A 70 -4.02 24.57 -4.64
N GLY A 71 -3.47 23.38 -4.85
CA GLY A 71 -3.86 22.39 -5.83
C GLY A 71 -2.83 21.26 -5.84
N PHE A 72 -3.15 20.14 -6.50
CA PHE A 72 -2.22 19.04 -6.67
C PHE A 72 -1.42 19.22 -7.97
N ALA A 73 -0.10 19.05 -7.89
CA ALA A 73 0.75 19.04 -9.07
C ALA A 73 0.59 17.70 -9.83
N GLU A 74 0.78 17.72 -11.13
CA GLU A 74 0.81 16.49 -11.92
C GLU A 74 2.16 15.77 -11.74
N VAL A 75 2.11 14.45 -11.58
CA VAL A 75 3.29 13.58 -11.51
C VAL A 75 3.19 12.56 -12.63
N ARG A 76 4.19 12.55 -13.51
CA ARG A 76 4.34 11.49 -14.50
C ARG A 76 5.02 10.27 -13.87
N HIS A 77 4.40 9.11 -13.98
CA HIS A 77 4.98 7.85 -13.53
C HIS A 77 6.12 7.42 -14.46
N GLU A 78 7.26 7.06 -13.88
CA GLU A 78 8.45 6.62 -14.62
C GLU A 78 8.20 5.27 -15.31
N ILE A 79 7.51 4.37 -14.62
CA ILE A 79 6.92 3.16 -15.19
C ILE A 79 5.39 3.31 -15.14
N PRO A 80 4.64 3.05 -16.22
CA PRO A 80 3.18 3.17 -16.17
C PRO A 80 2.52 2.25 -15.13
N MET A 81 1.48 2.74 -14.46
CA MET A 81 0.59 2.01 -13.55
C MET A 81 -0.61 1.41 -14.31
N LEU A 82 -0.38 0.25 -14.89
CA LEU A 82 -1.32 -0.44 -15.77
C LEU A 82 -2.52 -1.03 -15.01
N SER A 83 -3.65 -1.18 -15.71
CA SER A 83 -4.83 -1.88 -15.18
C SER A 83 -4.65 -3.40 -15.31
N LEU A 84 -5.37 -4.16 -14.51
CA LEU A 84 -5.50 -5.60 -14.71
C LEU A 84 -6.66 -5.92 -15.67
N SER A 85 -6.52 -6.99 -16.45
CA SER A 85 -7.68 -7.64 -17.07
C SER A 85 -8.54 -8.31 -15.99
N ASN A 86 -9.85 -8.37 -16.21
CA ASN A 86 -10.78 -9.02 -15.29
C ASN A 86 -11.19 -10.40 -15.81
N CYS A 87 -11.51 -11.30 -14.89
CA CYS A 87 -12.38 -12.45 -15.13
C CYS A 87 -13.50 -12.52 -14.08
N PHE A 88 -14.58 -13.19 -14.45
CA PHE A 88 -15.78 -13.36 -13.63
C PHE A 88 -16.20 -14.83 -13.50
N THR A 89 -15.67 -15.71 -14.34
CA THR A 89 -16.00 -17.13 -14.33
C THR A 89 -14.75 -18.02 -14.26
N GLU A 90 -14.97 -19.27 -13.88
CA GLU A 90 -13.94 -20.30 -13.87
C GLU A 90 -13.36 -20.55 -15.27
N GLU A 91 -14.19 -20.55 -16.31
CA GLU A 91 -13.77 -20.78 -17.69
C GLU A 91 -12.85 -19.66 -18.19
N GLU A 92 -13.11 -18.42 -17.80
CA GLU A 92 -12.24 -17.28 -18.13
C GLU A 92 -10.87 -17.38 -17.44
N LEU A 93 -10.86 -17.87 -16.20
CA LEU A 93 -9.62 -18.13 -15.45
C LEU A 93 -8.82 -19.28 -16.09
N ILE A 94 -9.48 -20.39 -16.47
CA ILE A 94 -8.87 -21.50 -17.21
C ILE A 94 -8.28 -20.99 -18.53
N ALA A 95 -9.00 -20.13 -19.25
CA ALA A 95 -8.52 -19.55 -20.49
C ALA A 95 -7.32 -18.61 -20.28
N PHE A 96 -7.26 -17.89 -19.16
CA PHE A 96 -6.09 -17.11 -18.77
C PHE A 96 -4.87 -18.01 -18.52
N ASP A 97 -5.02 -19.02 -17.69
CA ASP A 97 -3.96 -19.96 -17.35
C ASP A 97 -3.42 -20.70 -18.58
N ARG A 98 -4.31 -21.14 -19.49
CA ARG A 98 -3.91 -21.72 -20.77
C ARG A 98 -3.04 -20.76 -21.61
N ARG A 99 -3.43 -19.48 -21.71
CA ARG A 99 -2.63 -18.46 -22.45
C ARG A 99 -1.27 -18.18 -21.80
N VAL A 100 -1.16 -18.35 -20.48
CA VAL A 100 0.12 -18.25 -19.76
C VAL A 100 1.03 -19.40 -20.19
N HIS A 101 0.54 -20.64 -20.13
CA HIS A 101 1.28 -21.83 -20.56
C HIS A 101 1.71 -21.77 -22.03
N GLU A 102 0.79 -21.41 -22.94
CA GLU A 102 1.06 -21.30 -24.38
C GLU A 102 2.19 -20.32 -24.70
N ARG A 103 2.28 -19.20 -23.97
CA ARG A 103 3.31 -18.18 -24.19
C ARG A 103 4.64 -18.49 -23.54
N LEU A 104 4.63 -19.25 -22.45
CA LEU A 104 5.83 -19.72 -21.78
C LEU A 104 6.37 -21.01 -22.39
N GLU A 105 5.60 -21.67 -23.26
CA GLU A 105 5.92 -22.95 -23.89
C GLU A 105 6.20 -24.07 -22.85
N ILE A 106 5.45 -24.06 -21.75
CA ILE A 106 5.56 -25.05 -20.67
C ILE A 106 4.22 -25.75 -20.41
N SER A 107 4.30 -26.97 -19.88
CA SER A 107 3.15 -27.78 -19.46
C SER A 107 3.14 -28.07 -17.95
N THR A 108 4.17 -27.63 -17.23
CA THR A 108 4.24 -27.73 -15.77
C THR A 108 3.29 -26.72 -15.12
N PRO A 109 2.69 -27.05 -13.96
CA PRO A 109 1.84 -26.12 -13.24
C PRO A 109 2.52 -24.77 -12.98
N ILE A 110 1.74 -23.69 -13.09
CA ILE A 110 2.18 -22.33 -12.76
C ILE A 110 1.89 -22.05 -11.29
N GLU A 111 2.89 -21.59 -10.56
CA GLU A 111 2.68 -20.99 -9.25
C GLU A 111 2.20 -19.54 -9.42
N TYR A 112 1.10 -19.20 -8.74
CA TYR A 112 0.54 -17.86 -8.67
C TYR A 112 0.64 -17.33 -7.24
N VAL A 113 0.80 -16.02 -7.12
CA VAL A 113 0.50 -15.29 -5.89
C VAL A 113 -0.93 -14.80 -5.98
N ALA A 114 -1.76 -15.24 -5.04
CA ALA A 114 -3.14 -14.83 -4.89
C ALA A 114 -3.23 -13.78 -3.78
N GLU A 115 -3.86 -12.64 -4.09
CA GLU A 115 -3.95 -11.46 -3.21
C GLU A 115 -5.39 -10.96 -3.13
N PRO A 116 -5.84 -10.40 -2.00
CA PRO A 116 -7.13 -9.72 -1.94
C PRO A 116 -7.12 -8.50 -2.87
N LYS A 117 -8.18 -8.29 -3.65
CA LYS A 117 -8.31 -7.10 -4.48
C LYS A 117 -8.99 -5.99 -3.67
N LEU A 118 -8.16 -5.17 -3.03
CA LEU A 118 -8.62 -4.04 -2.21
C LEU A 118 -9.45 -3.05 -3.03
N ASP A 119 -10.51 -2.53 -2.43
CA ASP A 119 -11.35 -1.49 -3.03
C ASP A 119 -10.98 -0.11 -2.46
N GLY A 120 -9.96 0.51 -3.05
CA GLY A 120 -9.42 1.78 -2.57
C GLY A 120 -8.95 2.70 -3.69
N LEU A 121 -7.83 3.37 -3.45
CA LEU A 121 -7.15 4.24 -4.39
C LEU A 121 -5.69 3.82 -4.55
N ALA A 122 -5.33 3.41 -5.76
CA ALA A 122 -3.95 3.08 -6.10
C ALA A 122 -3.02 4.30 -5.96
N VAL A 123 -1.91 4.09 -5.26
CA VAL A 123 -0.86 5.08 -4.98
C VAL A 123 0.51 4.48 -5.27
N SER A 124 1.40 5.31 -5.80
CA SER A 124 2.82 5.03 -5.98
C SER A 124 3.64 5.87 -4.99
N LEU A 125 4.59 5.23 -4.30
CA LEU A 125 5.51 5.83 -3.34
C LEU A 125 6.92 5.72 -3.92
N LEU A 126 7.61 6.85 -4.10
CA LEU A 126 9.03 6.87 -4.46
C LEU A 126 9.86 7.12 -3.20
N TYR A 127 10.75 6.19 -2.93
CA TYR A 127 11.80 6.30 -1.94
C TYR A 127 13.15 6.51 -2.64
N GLU A 128 13.96 7.43 -2.12
CA GLU A 128 15.35 7.61 -2.54
C GLU A 128 16.25 7.42 -1.32
N HIS A 129 17.22 6.51 -1.41
CA HIS A 129 18.07 6.12 -0.29
C HIS A 129 17.28 5.78 0.99
N GLY A 130 16.14 5.11 0.82
CA GLY A 130 15.25 4.72 1.92
C GLY A 130 14.31 5.81 2.41
N GLU A 131 14.39 7.06 1.93
CA GLU A 131 13.53 8.16 2.38
C GLU A 131 12.37 8.41 1.42
N LEU A 132 11.15 8.56 1.96
CA LEU A 132 9.98 8.88 1.14
C LEU A 132 10.13 10.31 0.58
N VAL A 133 10.33 10.43 -0.72
CA VAL A 133 10.49 11.73 -1.41
C VAL A 133 9.25 12.17 -2.15
N ARG A 134 8.44 11.22 -2.66
CA ARG A 134 7.25 11.54 -3.45
C ARG A 134 6.18 10.46 -3.30
N ALA A 135 4.92 10.85 -3.27
CA ALA A 135 3.80 9.95 -3.46
C ALA A 135 2.83 10.52 -4.50
N ALA A 136 2.32 9.66 -5.37
CA ALA A 136 1.42 10.06 -6.43
C ALA A 136 0.21 9.12 -6.53
N THR A 137 -0.97 9.68 -6.80
CA THR A 137 -2.12 8.87 -7.18
C THR A 137 -1.86 8.19 -8.52
N ARG A 138 -2.60 7.12 -8.82
CA ARG A 138 -2.50 6.47 -10.13
C ARG A 138 -2.89 7.38 -11.31
N GLY A 139 -3.92 8.21 -11.12
CA GLY A 139 -4.54 8.99 -12.20
C GLY A 139 -4.98 8.12 -13.37
N ASP A 140 -4.49 8.42 -14.59
CA ASP A 140 -4.81 7.66 -15.81
C ASP A 140 -3.88 6.45 -16.05
N GLY A 141 -2.95 6.20 -15.12
CA GLY A 141 -1.91 5.18 -15.19
C GLY A 141 -0.57 5.69 -15.74
N TYR A 142 -0.53 6.90 -16.33
CA TYR A 142 0.70 7.54 -16.80
C TYR A 142 1.00 8.82 -16.04
N THR A 143 -0.04 9.59 -15.72
CA THR A 143 0.03 10.82 -14.94
C THR A 143 -0.96 10.75 -13.79
N GLY A 144 -0.48 11.07 -12.60
CA GLY A 144 -1.25 11.19 -11.36
C GLY A 144 -1.13 12.56 -10.71
N GLU A 145 -1.64 12.66 -9.50
CA GLU A 145 -1.56 13.84 -8.64
C GLU A 145 -0.54 13.63 -7.54
N ASP A 146 0.34 14.61 -7.28
CA ASP A 146 1.25 14.62 -6.14
C ASP A 146 0.44 14.72 -4.84
N VAL A 147 0.42 13.64 -4.06
CA VAL A 147 -0.27 13.54 -2.78
C VAL A 147 0.71 13.29 -1.63
N THR A 148 1.98 13.67 -1.80
CA THR A 148 3.07 13.40 -0.84
C THR A 148 2.72 13.87 0.56
N GLN A 149 2.18 15.08 0.71
CA GLN A 149 1.85 15.64 2.02
C GLN A 149 0.72 14.88 2.72
N ASN A 150 -0.26 14.40 1.95
CA ASN A 150 -1.39 13.62 2.47
C ASN A 150 -0.94 12.22 2.85
N VAL A 151 -0.10 11.59 2.03
CA VAL A 151 0.45 10.25 2.27
C VAL A 151 1.32 10.21 3.52
N ARG A 152 2.11 11.26 3.81
CA ARG A 152 2.90 11.35 5.06
C ARG A 152 2.07 11.20 6.33
N THR A 153 0.79 11.56 6.28
CA THR A 153 -0.14 11.45 7.42
C THR A 153 -0.63 10.03 7.69
N ILE A 154 -0.38 9.08 6.76
CA ILE A 154 -0.83 7.69 6.89
C ILE A 154 0.21 6.90 7.69
N GLU A 155 -0.17 6.47 8.89
CA GLU A 155 0.74 5.83 9.85
C GLU A 155 1.32 4.49 9.35
N SER A 156 0.54 3.73 8.58
CA SER A 156 1.02 2.47 7.96
C SER A 156 2.05 2.67 6.84
N ILE A 157 2.37 3.91 6.46
CA ILE A 157 3.37 4.22 5.44
C ILE A 157 4.61 4.75 6.15
N PRO A 158 5.75 4.04 6.08
CA PRO A 158 6.99 4.51 6.67
C PRO A 158 7.52 5.74 5.91
N LEU A 159 7.97 6.75 6.65
CA LEU A 159 8.67 7.89 6.03
C LEU A 159 10.12 7.52 5.66
N ARG A 160 10.68 6.52 6.35
CA ARG A 160 11.97 5.92 6.07
C ARG A 160 11.88 4.40 6.14
N LEU A 161 12.42 3.71 5.14
CA LEU A 161 12.48 2.26 5.11
C LEU A 161 13.44 1.73 6.18
N LEU A 162 13.18 0.51 6.63
CA LEU A 162 14.00 -0.20 7.60
C LEU A 162 15.07 -1.05 6.91
N GLY A 163 16.27 -1.08 7.49
CA GLY A 163 17.41 -1.87 7.01
C GLY A 163 18.52 -1.03 6.38
N ASP A 164 19.65 -1.68 6.12
CA ASP A 164 20.88 -1.02 5.65
C ASP A 164 21.12 -1.21 4.13
N ASP A 165 20.67 -2.33 3.56
CA ASP A 165 20.82 -2.69 2.14
C ASP A 165 19.60 -2.25 1.32
N LEU A 166 19.34 -0.94 1.30
CA LEU A 166 18.18 -0.36 0.61
C LEU A 166 18.51 0.02 -0.84
N PRO A 167 17.55 -0.08 -1.78
CA PRO A 167 17.73 0.44 -3.13
C PRO A 167 18.02 1.94 -3.11
N GLY A 168 18.87 2.39 -4.03
CA GLY A 168 19.13 3.82 -4.24
C GLY A 168 17.85 4.55 -4.64
N ARG A 169 17.01 3.95 -5.50
CA ARG A 169 15.66 4.42 -5.82
C ARG A 169 14.68 3.24 -5.83
N LEU A 170 13.55 3.40 -5.16
CA LEU A 170 12.53 2.37 -5.02
C LEU A 170 11.13 2.99 -5.19
N GLU A 171 10.42 2.57 -6.23
CA GLU A 171 9.00 2.84 -6.40
C GLU A 171 8.19 1.66 -5.86
N VAL A 172 7.36 1.92 -4.84
CA VAL A 172 6.43 0.95 -4.24
C VAL A 172 5.01 1.31 -4.62
N ARG A 173 4.22 0.32 -5.03
CA ARG A 173 2.82 0.50 -5.42
C ARG A 173 1.92 -0.24 -4.46
N GLY A 174 0.81 0.41 -4.12
CA GLY A 174 -0.17 -0.15 -3.22
C GLY A 174 -1.52 0.51 -3.36
N GLU A 175 -2.43 0.09 -2.51
CA GLU A 175 -3.79 0.62 -2.44
C GLU A 175 -3.97 1.33 -1.10
N VAL A 176 -4.26 2.63 -1.14
CA VAL A 176 -4.76 3.36 0.03
C VAL A 176 -6.24 3.01 0.19
N TYR A 177 -6.62 2.56 1.37
CA TYR A 177 -7.98 2.18 1.71
C TYR A 177 -8.39 2.74 3.07
N MET A 178 -9.68 2.66 3.37
CA MET A 178 -10.21 3.00 4.69
C MET A 178 -10.74 1.73 5.35
N PRO A 179 -10.18 1.30 6.50
CA PRO A 179 -10.74 0.20 7.27
C PRO A 179 -12.22 0.43 7.58
N LEU A 180 -13.02 -0.64 7.60
CA LEU A 180 -14.48 -0.58 7.76
C LEU A 180 -14.88 0.09 9.08
N GLU A 181 -14.15 -0.16 10.16
CA GLU A 181 -14.41 0.50 11.44
C GLU A 181 -14.19 2.02 11.34
N GLY A 182 -13.09 2.43 10.72
CA GLY A 182 -12.76 3.84 10.48
C GLY A 182 -13.80 4.53 9.61
N PHE A 183 -14.26 3.86 8.55
CA PHE A 183 -15.33 4.35 7.69
C PHE A 183 -16.65 4.56 8.45
N ARG A 184 -17.06 3.59 9.28
CA ARG A 184 -18.27 3.70 10.11
C ARG A 184 -18.17 4.87 11.09
N LYS A 185 -17.02 5.05 11.74
CA LYS A 185 -16.77 6.19 12.65
C LYS A 185 -16.87 7.53 11.91
N LEU A 186 -16.24 7.63 10.72
CA LEU A 186 -16.27 8.83 9.90
C LEU A 186 -17.69 9.22 9.48
N ASN A 187 -18.50 8.26 9.01
CA ASN A 187 -19.88 8.52 8.63
C ASN A 187 -20.76 8.89 9.84
N ALA A 188 -20.61 8.19 10.98
CA ALA A 188 -21.35 8.53 12.20
C ALA A 188 -21.03 9.96 12.69
N GLU A 189 -19.77 10.39 12.57
CA GLU A 189 -19.37 11.76 12.90
C GLU A 189 -19.98 12.78 11.92
N ALA A 190 -19.95 12.51 10.62
CA ALA A 190 -20.56 13.36 9.60
C ALA A 190 -22.08 13.51 9.82
N GLU A 191 -22.78 12.42 10.13
CA GLU A 191 -24.22 12.45 10.45
C GLU A 191 -24.51 13.32 11.68
N ARG A 192 -23.71 13.18 12.74
CA ARG A 192 -23.83 14.00 13.95
C ARG A 192 -23.62 15.49 13.66
N LYS A 193 -22.77 15.81 12.68
CA LYS A 193 -22.50 17.19 12.21
C LYS A 193 -23.49 17.65 11.13
N GLN A 194 -24.44 16.82 10.71
CA GLN A 194 -25.35 17.06 9.59
C GLN A 194 -24.62 17.33 8.26
N GLU A 195 -23.43 16.73 8.11
CA GLU A 195 -22.62 16.77 6.90
C GLU A 195 -22.95 15.59 5.98
N LYS A 196 -22.49 15.67 4.72
CA LYS A 196 -22.69 14.60 3.75
C LYS A 196 -21.82 13.39 4.11
N THR A 197 -22.44 12.20 4.18
CA THR A 197 -21.75 10.92 4.36
C THR A 197 -21.15 10.40 3.05
N PHE A 198 -20.23 9.45 3.18
CA PHE A 198 -19.68 8.70 2.06
C PHE A 198 -20.51 7.44 1.80
N ALA A 199 -20.78 7.15 0.53
CA ALA A 199 -21.56 5.97 0.12
C ALA A 199 -20.80 4.65 0.36
N ASN A 200 -19.48 4.64 0.18
CA ASN A 200 -18.64 3.46 0.36
C ASN A 200 -17.22 3.83 0.82
N PRO A 201 -16.48 2.89 1.43
CA PRO A 201 -15.09 3.07 1.87
C PRO A 201 -14.13 3.55 0.79
N ARG A 202 -14.28 3.08 -0.46
CA ARG A 202 -13.44 3.50 -1.60
C ARG A 202 -13.52 5.01 -1.83
N ASN A 203 -14.74 5.55 -1.90
CA ASN A 203 -14.99 6.98 -2.07
C ASN A 203 -14.53 7.78 -0.86
N ALA A 204 -14.70 7.24 0.35
CA ALA A 204 -14.20 7.85 1.58
C ALA A 204 -12.67 7.94 1.57
N ALA A 205 -11.97 6.88 1.15
CA ALA A 205 -10.51 6.87 1.03
C ALA A 205 -10.02 7.88 -0.01
N ALA A 206 -10.58 7.84 -1.22
CA ALA A 206 -10.19 8.75 -2.30
C ALA A 206 -10.44 10.22 -1.94
N GLY A 207 -11.60 10.55 -1.37
CA GLY A 207 -11.92 11.90 -0.92
C GLY A 207 -11.03 12.35 0.25
N SER A 208 -10.69 11.44 1.16
CA SER A 208 -9.83 11.73 2.31
C SER A 208 -8.38 11.97 1.92
N LEU A 209 -7.85 11.24 0.93
CA LEU A 209 -6.48 11.43 0.45
C LEU A 209 -6.32 12.71 -0.38
N ARG A 210 -7.36 13.14 -1.09
CA ARG A 210 -7.34 14.32 -1.97
C ARG A 210 -7.81 15.60 -1.28
N GLN A 211 -7.44 15.78 -0.02
CA GLN A 211 -7.70 17.03 0.72
C GLN A 211 -6.56 18.01 0.50
N LEU A 212 -6.85 19.25 0.12
CA LEU A 212 -5.81 20.27 -0.03
C LEU A 212 -5.12 20.59 1.30
N ASP A 213 -5.84 20.46 2.41
CA ASP A 213 -5.28 20.57 3.75
C ASP A 213 -4.95 19.16 4.30
N PRO A 214 -3.67 18.77 4.39
CA PRO A 214 -3.29 17.45 4.88
C PRO A 214 -3.66 17.22 6.36
N ARG A 215 -3.93 18.29 7.12
CA ARG A 215 -4.44 18.16 8.51
C ARG A 215 -5.83 17.54 8.54
N ILE A 216 -6.61 17.68 7.47
CA ILE A 216 -7.89 16.99 7.32
C ILE A 216 -7.62 15.51 7.06
N THR A 217 -6.69 15.16 6.16
CA THR A 217 -6.32 13.76 5.88
C THR A 217 -5.79 13.05 7.12
N ALA A 218 -4.99 13.72 7.94
CA ALA A 218 -4.46 13.16 9.20
C ALA A 218 -5.55 12.73 10.20
N GLN A 219 -6.77 13.30 10.10
CA GLN A 219 -7.91 12.91 10.93
C GLN A 219 -8.69 11.73 10.34
N ARG A 220 -8.33 11.26 9.15
CA ARG A 220 -9.02 10.18 8.44
C ARG A 220 -8.25 8.89 8.68
N PRO A 221 -8.94 7.80 9.05
CA PRO A 221 -8.30 6.51 9.34
C PRO A 221 -7.95 5.82 8.01
N LEU A 222 -6.94 6.33 7.31
CA LEU A 222 -6.43 5.72 6.09
C LEU A 222 -5.34 4.70 6.44
N ALA A 223 -5.26 3.67 5.62
CA ALA A 223 -4.18 2.69 5.66
C ALA A 223 -3.77 2.34 4.23
N MET A 224 -2.61 1.71 4.06
CA MET A 224 -2.14 1.25 2.77
C MET A 224 -1.62 -0.19 2.86
N TYR A 225 -1.89 -0.99 1.84
CA TYR A 225 -1.20 -2.24 1.58
C TYR A 225 -0.41 -2.13 0.27
N CYS A 226 0.83 -2.59 0.29
CA CYS A 226 1.70 -2.66 -0.87
C CYS A 226 1.49 -3.99 -1.62
N TYR A 227 1.50 -3.93 -2.96
CA TYR A 227 1.21 -5.09 -3.81
C TYR A 227 2.12 -5.22 -5.02
N ALA A 228 2.98 -4.25 -5.32
CA ALA A 228 3.90 -4.31 -6.45
C ALA A 228 5.06 -3.31 -6.33
N LEU A 229 6.07 -3.55 -7.14
CA LEU A 229 7.19 -2.65 -7.39
C LEU A 229 7.03 -1.93 -8.73
N GLY A 230 7.55 -0.71 -8.81
CA GLY A 230 7.76 0.04 -10.05
C GLY A 230 9.24 0.11 -10.40
N LEU A 231 9.78 1.32 -10.54
CA LEU A 231 11.22 1.53 -10.67
C LEU A 231 12.01 0.97 -9.47
N VAL A 232 13.09 0.23 -9.73
CA VAL A 232 14.06 -0.17 -8.71
C VAL A 232 15.47 0.03 -9.25
N GLU A 233 16.31 0.76 -8.52
CA GLU A 233 17.70 1.03 -8.88
C GLU A 233 18.61 0.80 -7.67
N GLY A 234 19.72 0.09 -7.87
CA GLY A 234 20.76 -0.07 -6.85
C GLY A 234 20.49 -1.12 -5.77
N ALA A 235 19.64 -2.12 -6.03
CA ALA A 235 19.46 -3.29 -5.18
C ALA A 235 19.10 -4.54 -5.99
N GLU A 236 19.44 -5.72 -5.44
CA GLU A 236 18.94 -7.00 -5.93
C GLU A 236 17.56 -7.30 -5.32
N LEU A 237 16.61 -7.67 -6.17
CA LEU A 237 15.29 -8.10 -5.75
C LEU A 237 15.20 -9.62 -5.81
N ALA A 238 14.31 -10.20 -5.01
CA ALA A 238 14.00 -11.61 -5.13
C ALA A 238 13.44 -11.97 -6.51
N ASP A 239 13.64 -13.23 -6.91
CA ASP A 239 13.22 -13.76 -8.22
C ASP A 239 11.72 -14.08 -8.32
N THR A 240 11.01 -14.03 -7.19
CA THR A 240 9.57 -14.28 -7.13
C THR A 240 8.81 -13.08 -6.58
N HIS A 241 7.59 -12.87 -7.07
CA HIS A 241 6.71 -11.79 -6.64
C HIS A 241 6.38 -11.91 -5.15
N TYR A 242 6.10 -13.12 -4.66
CA TYR A 242 5.84 -13.36 -3.24
C TYR A 242 7.03 -12.90 -2.37
N ASP A 243 8.25 -13.30 -2.74
CA ASP A 243 9.44 -12.95 -1.98
C ASP A 243 9.76 -11.45 -2.08
N GLN A 244 9.47 -10.81 -3.22
CA GLN A 244 9.56 -9.35 -3.34
C GLN A 244 8.57 -8.64 -2.40
N LEU A 245 7.35 -9.14 -2.23
CA LEU A 245 6.43 -8.60 -1.23
C LEU A 245 6.94 -8.82 0.19
N MET A 246 7.58 -9.95 0.48
CA MET A 246 8.19 -10.17 1.79
C MET A 246 9.38 -9.25 2.03
N GLN A 247 10.20 -8.97 1.01
CA GLN A 247 11.26 -7.96 1.07
C GLN A 247 10.69 -6.56 1.39
N LEU A 248 9.59 -6.16 0.75
CA LEU A 248 8.91 -4.90 1.08
C LEU A 248 8.47 -4.87 2.55
N ARG A 249 7.92 -5.99 3.04
CA ARG A 249 7.53 -6.13 4.45
C ARG A 249 8.74 -6.01 5.38
N ASP A 250 9.86 -6.62 5.03
CA ASP A 250 11.07 -6.58 5.85
C ASP A 250 11.71 -5.16 5.84
N TRP A 251 11.49 -4.38 4.78
CA TRP A 251 11.83 -2.94 4.70
C TRP A 251 10.84 -2.01 5.41
N GLY A 252 9.86 -2.54 6.13
CA GLY A 252 8.94 -1.73 6.92
C GLY A 252 7.63 -1.36 6.23
N LEU A 253 7.34 -1.88 5.03
CA LEU A 253 6.11 -1.57 4.32
C LEU A 253 5.00 -2.58 4.63
N ARG A 254 3.77 -2.10 4.77
CA ARG A 254 2.64 -2.98 5.07
C ARG A 254 2.25 -3.82 3.85
N VAL A 255 2.23 -5.14 4.01
CA VAL A 255 1.77 -6.12 3.02
C VAL A 255 0.66 -6.96 3.65
N SER A 256 -0.35 -7.35 2.86
CA SER A 256 -1.49 -8.09 3.39
C SER A 256 -1.08 -9.48 3.88
N SER A 257 -1.55 -9.87 5.07
CA SER A 257 -1.39 -11.23 5.62
C SER A 257 -2.25 -12.27 4.90
N GLU A 258 -3.20 -11.84 4.06
CA GLU A 258 -4.09 -12.73 3.31
C GLU A 258 -3.45 -13.26 2.02
N ILE A 259 -2.23 -12.85 1.68
CA ILE A 259 -1.54 -13.27 0.45
C ILE A 259 -1.11 -14.74 0.55
N ARG A 260 -1.34 -15.52 -0.52
CA ARG A 260 -0.94 -16.94 -0.59
C ARG A 260 -0.25 -17.27 -1.91
N ARG A 261 0.74 -18.15 -1.84
CA ARG A 261 1.22 -18.90 -3.01
C ARG A 261 0.26 -20.06 -3.28
N VAL A 262 -0.19 -20.20 -4.52
CA VAL A 262 -1.13 -21.22 -4.96
C VAL A 262 -0.67 -21.81 -6.29
N GLU A 263 -1.04 -23.05 -6.56
CA GLU A 263 -0.63 -23.75 -7.78
C GLU A 263 -1.81 -23.96 -8.74
N GLY A 264 -1.64 -23.51 -9.98
CA GLY A 264 -2.60 -23.67 -11.06
C GLY A 264 -3.98 -23.06 -10.80
N VAL A 265 -4.92 -23.38 -11.70
CA VAL A 265 -6.31 -22.90 -11.63
C VAL A 265 -7.01 -23.38 -10.36
N SER A 266 -6.80 -24.63 -9.95
CA SER A 266 -7.44 -25.19 -8.75
C SER A 266 -7.07 -24.42 -7.49
N GLY A 267 -5.78 -24.14 -7.28
CA GLY A 267 -5.31 -23.35 -6.13
C GLY A 267 -5.87 -21.92 -6.15
N CYS A 268 -5.95 -21.29 -7.32
CA CYS A 268 -6.59 -19.99 -7.48
C CYS A 268 -8.08 -20.02 -7.09
N LEU A 269 -8.85 -21.03 -7.55
CA LEU A 269 -10.26 -21.15 -7.22
C LEU A 269 -10.51 -21.45 -5.74
N ASP A 270 -9.66 -22.25 -5.11
CA ASP A 270 -9.78 -22.53 -3.67
C ASP A 270 -9.54 -21.26 -2.84
N TYR A 271 -8.55 -20.45 -3.24
CA TYR A 271 -8.34 -19.12 -2.65
C TYR A 271 -9.54 -18.19 -2.86
N TYR A 272 -10.09 -18.14 -4.08
CA TYR A 272 -11.29 -17.34 -4.39
C TYR A 272 -12.46 -17.69 -3.48
N ARG A 273 -12.73 -18.99 -3.30
CA ARG A 273 -13.84 -19.49 -2.49
C ARG A 273 -13.64 -19.17 -1.01
N ASP A 274 -12.45 -19.40 -0.46
CA ASP A 274 -12.12 -19.04 0.94
C ASP A 274 -12.30 -17.53 1.17
N MET A 275 -11.74 -16.72 0.29
CA MET A 275 -11.82 -15.26 0.39
C MET A 275 -13.27 -14.77 0.27
N GLY A 276 -14.07 -15.37 -0.63
CA GLY A 276 -15.49 -15.09 -0.77
C GLY A 276 -16.30 -15.43 0.50
N GLN A 277 -16.01 -16.55 1.16
CA GLN A 277 -16.70 -16.97 2.40
C GLN A 277 -16.42 -16.05 3.59
N ARG A 278 -15.22 -15.46 3.65
CA ARG A 278 -14.81 -14.56 4.74
C ARG A 278 -14.87 -13.08 4.38
N ARG A 279 -15.29 -12.72 3.15
CA ARG A 279 -15.33 -11.35 2.62
C ARG A 279 -15.90 -10.34 3.62
N ASP A 280 -17.05 -10.63 4.21
CA ASP A 280 -17.76 -9.72 5.13
C ASP A 280 -17.14 -9.66 6.54
N LYS A 281 -16.19 -10.55 6.83
CA LYS A 281 -15.46 -10.61 8.10
C LYS A 281 -14.13 -9.88 8.05
N LEU A 282 -13.68 -9.46 6.86
CA LEU A 282 -12.45 -8.71 6.70
C LEU A 282 -12.62 -7.30 7.27
N PRO A 283 -11.56 -6.69 7.83
CA PRO A 283 -11.62 -5.32 8.35
C PRO A 283 -11.60 -4.25 7.25
N PHE A 284 -11.65 -4.65 5.97
CA PHE A 284 -11.60 -3.80 4.79
C PHE A 284 -12.43 -4.40 3.65
N GLU A 285 -12.83 -3.57 2.69
CA GLU A 285 -13.56 -4.04 1.51
C GLU A 285 -12.62 -4.60 0.44
N ILE A 286 -13.08 -5.68 -0.17
CA ILE A 286 -12.49 -6.25 -1.37
C ILE A 286 -13.57 -6.44 -2.44
N ASP A 287 -13.17 -6.25 -3.70
CA ASP A 287 -14.05 -6.34 -4.85
C ASP A 287 -13.77 -7.59 -5.73
N GLY A 288 -12.90 -8.47 -5.23
CA GLY A 288 -12.42 -9.68 -5.88
C GLY A 288 -11.09 -10.13 -5.30
N VAL A 289 -10.35 -10.89 -6.10
CA VAL A 289 -8.97 -11.31 -5.82
C VAL A 289 -8.11 -11.08 -7.06
N VAL A 290 -6.80 -11.01 -6.88
CA VAL A 290 -5.82 -10.89 -7.97
C VAL A 290 -4.92 -12.11 -7.97
N TYR A 291 -4.67 -12.68 -9.14
CA TYR A 291 -3.65 -13.70 -9.35
C TYR A 291 -2.51 -13.10 -10.18
N LYS A 292 -1.27 -13.34 -9.76
CA LYS A 292 -0.05 -12.94 -10.49
C LYS A 292 0.86 -14.15 -10.61
N VAL A 293 1.40 -14.43 -11.80
CA VAL A 293 2.43 -15.47 -11.96
C VAL A 293 3.58 -15.17 -10.99
N ASN A 294 3.98 -16.13 -10.16
CA ASN A 294 4.93 -15.83 -9.08
C ASN A 294 6.35 -15.55 -9.60
N SER A 295 6.82 -16.29 -10.61
CA SER A 295 8.16 -16.08 -11.18
C SER A 295 8.28 -14.75 -11.92
N ILE A 296 9.21 -13.89 -11.50
CA ILE A 296 9.46 -12.59 -12.14
C ILE A 296 10.06 -12.77 -13.54
N ALA A 297 10.89 -13.80 -13.74
CA ALA A 297 11.39 -14.15 -15.06
C ALA A 297 10.25 -14.49 -16.03
N MET A 298 9.26 -15.27 -15.58
CA MET A 298 8.06 -15.58 -16.38
C MET A 298 7.22 -14.32 -16.64
N GLN A 299 7.05 -13.44 -15.66
CA GLN A 299 6.36 -12.16 -15.87
C GLN A 299 7.01 -11.32 -16.97
N LYS A 300 8.35 -11.24 -16.98
CA LYS A 300 9.13 -10.54 -18.03
C LYS A 300 8.90 -11.15 -19.41
N THR A 301 8.94 -12.48 -19.52
CA THR A 301 8.67 -13.20 -20.77
C THR A 301 7.24 -12.99 -21.28
N LEU A 302 6.25 -13.05 -20.37
CA LEU A 302 4.85 -12.86 -20.72
C LEU A 302 4.56 -11.43 -21.19
N GLY A 303 5.17 -10.44 -20.53
CA GLY A 303 5.04 -9.03 -20.85
C GLY A 303 3.61 -8.51 -20.72
N PHE A 304 3.23 -7.59 -21.62
CA PHE A 304 1.97 -6.84 -21.55
C PHE A 304 1.18 -6.96 -22.85
N VAL A 305 -0.14 -6.73 -22.78
CA VAL A 305 -1.00 -6.50 -23.94
C VAL A 305 -1.74 -5.19 -23.76
N SER A 306 -1.58 -4.25 -24.70
CA SER A 306 -2.13 -2.90 -24.57
C SER A 306 -1.76 -2.28 -23.21
N ARG A 307 -2.72 -2.05 -22.33
CA ARG A 307 -2.54 -1.47 -20.98
C ARG A 307 -2.74 -2.48 -19.82
N ALA A 308 -2.55 -3.78 -20.06
CA ALA A 308 -2.68 -4.82 -19.04
C ALA A 308 -1.55 -5.86 -19.07
N PRO A 309 -1.07 -6.35 -17.91
CA PRO A 309 -0.09 -7.43 -17.84
C PRO A 309 -0.70 -8.75 -18.32
N ARG A 310 0.08 -9.55 -19.04
CA ARG A 310 -0.33 -10.90 -19.47
C ARG A 310 -0.16 -11.96 -18.39
N TRP A 311 0.53 -11.60 -17.32
CA TRP A 311 0.90 -12.47 -16.20
C TRP A 311 0.04 -12.24 -14.95
N ALA A 312 -0.99 -11.39 -15.02
CA ALA A 312 -1.90 -11.17 -13.91
C ALA A 312 -3.35 -10.97 -14.35
N ILE A 313 -4.29 -11.37 -13.50
CA ILE A 313 -5.74 -11.23 -13.74
C ILE A 313 -6.47 -10.94 -12.42
N ALA A 314 -7.51 -10.11 -12.48
CA ALA A 314 -8.41 -9.83 -11.37
C ALA A 314 -9.69 -10.68 -11.49
N HIS A 315 -9.90 -11.62 -10.58
CA HIS A 315 -11.13 -12.41 -10.51
C HIS A 315 -12.13 -11.70 -9.58
N LYS A 316 -13.16 -11.11 -10.19
CA LYS A 316 -14.11 -10.22 -9.51
C LYS A 316 -15.20 -11.01 -8.81
N PHE A 317 -15.52 -10.62 -7.57
CA PHE A 317 -16.73 -11.12 -6.92
C PHE A 317 -17.98 -10.54 -7.59
N PRO A 318 -19.13 -11.22 -7.48
CA PRO A 318 -20.42 -10.61 -7.75
C PRO A 318 -20.57 -9.29 -6.97
N ALA A 319 -21.17 -8.29 -7.61
CA ALA A 319 -21.40 -7.00 -6.99
C ALA A 319 -22.33 -7.15 -5.76
N HIS A 320 -22.10 -6.37 -4.71
CA HIS A 320 -23.01 -6.30 -3.56
C HIS A 320 -24.33 -5.60 -3.90
N GLU A 321 -24.34 -4.75 -4.92
CA GLU A 321 -25.51 -4.00 -5.37
C GLU A 321 -26.09 -4.67 -6.62
N GLU A 322 -27.16 -5.43 -6.45
CA GLU A 322 -28.11 -5.71 -7.54
C GLU A 322 -29.18 -4.62 -7.55
N MET A 323 -29.57 -4.15 -8.74
CA MET A 323 -30.69 -3.21 -8.87
C MET A 323 -31.98 -3.88 -8.38
N THR A 324 -32.48 -3.48 -7.21
CA THR A 324 -33.85 -3.76 -6.79
C THR A 324 -34.79 -2.65 -7.27
N ARG A 325 -36.01 -3.00 -7.68
CA ARG A 325 -37.04 -2.00 -7.95
C ARG A 325 -37.49 -1.37 -6.63
N VAL A 326 -37.62 -0.04 -6.64
CA VAL A 326 -38.29 0.74 -5.59
C VAL A 326 -39.80 0.61 -5.74
#